data_AF-A0A7X6CGA2-F1
#
_entry.id   AF-A0A7X6CGA2-F1
#
_cell.length_a   1.000
_cell.length_b   1.000
_cell.length_c   1.000
_cell.angle_alpha   90.00
_cell.angle_beta   90.00
_cell.angle_gamma   90.00
#
_symmetry.space_group_name_H-M   'P 1'
#
loop_
_entity.id
_entity.type
_entity.pdbx_description
1 polymer ?
#
loop_
_entity_poly.entity_id
_entity_poly.type
_entity_poly.pdbx_seq_one_letter_code
_entity_poly.pdbx_strand_id
1 'polypeptide(L)'
;MQQLGYNDSSMAFTVGCAAAQALNTAIEDEIFDPDGIDYNLTDNQDTEGNDASFFAACACANGPIWQIKSGKSDSSKRQEFWEWWLMQAVTAAWEAVKEQKEFVNL
;
A
#
# COMPACT_ATOMS: atom_id res chain seq x y z
N MET A 1 -23.63 3.84 15.97
CA MET A 1 -22.33 3.99 15.29
C MET A 1 -21.28 3.66 16.33
N GLN A 2 -20.74 2.45 16.30
CA GLN A 2 -19.84 1.94 17.34
C GLN A 2 -18.43 2.45 16.99
N GLN A 3 -17.88 3.37 17.78
CA GLN A 3 -16.46 3.70 17.71
C GLN A 3 -15.69 2.42 18.05
N LEU A 4 -15.00 1.84 17.06
CA LEU A 4 -14.00 0.81 17.32
C LEU A 4 -12.87 1.51 18.09
N GLY A 5 -12.92 1.40 19.42
CA GLY A 5 -11.93 1.97 20.33
C GLY A 5 -10.59 1.26 20.18
N TYR A 6 -9.82 1.64 19.16
CA TYR A 6 -8.41 1.34 19.11
C TYR A 6 -7.72 2.23 20.15
N ASN A 7 -7.34 1.65 21.28
CA ASN A 7 -6.42 2.31 22.20
C ASN A 7 -5.09 2.57 21.48
N ASP A 8 -4.34 3.61 21.86
CA ASP A 8 -3.12 4.05 21.14
C ASP A 8 -2.11 2.92 20.86
N SER A 9 -2.02 1.94 21.75
CA SER A 9 -1.18 0.74 21.56
C SER A 9 -1.66 -0.16 20.42
N SER A 10 -2.97 -0.33 20.22
CA SER A 10 -3.50 -1.14 19.12
C SER A 10 -3.35 -0.42 17.77
N MET A 11 -3.45 0.91 17.76
CA MET A 11 -3.24 1.72 16.56
C MET A 11 -1.76 1.71 16.12
N ALA A 12 -0.81 1.86 17.05
CA ALA A 12 0.62 1.76 16.76
C ALA A 12 0.98 0.38 16.18
N PHE A 13 0.39 -0.70 16.72
CA PHE A 13 0.56 -2.04 16.18
C PHE A 13 0.01 -2.17 14.75
N THR A 14 -1.22 -1.72 14.50
CA THR A 14 -1.82 -1.76 13.15
C THR A 14 -1.02 -0.94 12.14
N VAL A 15 -0.52 0.23 12.52
CA VAL A 15 0.36 1.05 11.67
C VAL A 15 1.66 0.32 11.36
N GLY A 16 2.27 -0.35 12.35
CA GLY A 16 3.47 -1.16 12.14
C GLY A 16 3.24 -2.32 11.17
N CYS A 17 2.10 -3.02 11.29
CA CYS A 17 1.72 -4.09 10.36
C CYS A 17 1.49 -3.55 8.94
N ALA A 18 0.77 -2.44 8.79
CA ALA A 18 0.51 -1.83 7.49
C ALA A 18 1.81 -1.36 6.81
N ALA A 19 2.74 -0.76 7.57
CA ALA A 19 4.05 -0.36 7.05
C ALA A 19 4.88 -1.56 6.60
N ALA A 20 4.86 -2.67 7.35
CA ALA A 20 5.55 -3.90 6.97
C ALA A 20 4.94 -4.53 5.71
N GLN A 21 3.61 -4.54 5.59
CA GLN A 21 2.92 -5.03 4.38
C GLN A 21 3.26 -4.18 3.16
N ALA A 22 3.15 -2.85 3.24
CA ALA A 22 3.49 -1.96 2.12
C ALA A 22 4.96 -2.08 1.69
N LEU A 23 5.89 -2.29 2.64
CA LEU A 23 7.29 -2.55 2.32
C LEU A 23 7.46 -3.90 1.61
N ASN A 24 6.78 -4.96 2.08
CA ASN A 24 6.84 -6.26 1.42
C ASN A 24 6.28 -6.18 -0.01
N THR A 25 5.15 -5.48 -0.19
CA THR A 25 4.58 -5.19 -1.50
C THR A 25 5.57 -4.46 -2.39
N ALA A 26 6.24 -3.41 -1.90
CA ALA A 26 7.25 -2.69 -2.69
C ALA A 26 8.42 -3.57 -3.15
N ILE A 27 8.83 -4.56 -2.33
CA ILE A 27 9.89 -5.51 -2.67
C ILE A 27 9.41 -6.51 -3.74
N GLU A 28 8.17 -6.97 -3.64
CA GLU A 28 7.59 -8.00 -4.51
C GLU A 28 6.90 -7.43 -5.76
N ASP A 29 6.70 -6.11 -5.85
CA ASP A 29 5.92 -5.44 -6.91
C ASP A 29 6.43 -5.71 -8.33
N GLU A 30 7.71 -6.06 -8.49
CA GLU A 30 8.31 -6.41 -9.79
C GLU A 30 8.35 -7.93 -10.08
N ILE A 31 7.94 -8.77 -9.12
CA ILE A 31 7.95 -10.23 -9.22
C ILE A 31 6.54 -10.70 -9.60
N PHE A 32 6.31 -10.91 -10.90
CA PHE A 32 5.09 -11.54 -11.38
C PHE A 32 5.32 -13.01 -11.74
N ASP A 33 4.66 -13.90 -11.01
CA ASP A 33 4.59 -15.33 -11.31
C ASP A 33 3.29 -15.64 -12.09
N PRO A 34 3.36 -15.83 -13.42
CA PRO A 34 2.19 -16.17 -14.22
C PRO A 34 1.61 -17.55 -13.90
N ASP A 35 2.40 -18.46 -13.33
CA ASP A 35 1.96 -19.81 -12.96
C ASP A 35 1.27 -19.82 -11.59
N GLY A 36 1.42 -18.75 -10.80
CA GLY A 36 0.77 -18.53 -9.51
C GLY A 36 -0.65 -17.95 -9.60
N ILE A 37 -1.17 -17.70 -10.81
CA ILE A 37 -2.51 -17.12 -11.01
C ILE A 37 -3.60 -18.15 -10.70
N ASP A 38 -4.37 -17.93 -9.63
CA ASP A 38 -5.63 -18.62 -9.42
C ASP A 38 -6.77 -17.92 -10.18
N TYR A 39 -7.16 -18.49 -11.32
CA TYR A 39 -8.26 -17.97 -12.15
C TYR A 39 -9.65 -18.05 -11.49
N ASN A 40 -9.79 -18.76 -10.37
CA ASN A 40 -11.04 -18.83 -9.61
C ASN A 40 -11.09 -17.83 -8.46
N LEU A 41 -9.96 -17.20 -8.12
CA LEU A 41 -9.89 -16.17 -7.10
C LEU A 41 -10.41 -14.86 -7.68
N THR A 42 -11.45 -14.31 -7.04
CA THR A 42 -12.08 -13.05 -7.43
C THR A 42 -11.64 -11.92 -6.50
N ASP A 43 -11.69 -10.66 -6.97
CA ASP A 43 -11.26 -9.48 -6.19
C ASP A 43 -11.95 -9.35 -4.82
N ASN A 44 -13.14 -9.93 -4.63
CA ASN A 44 -13.87 -9.94 -3.35
C ASN A 44 -13.44 -11.08 -2.40
N GLN A 45 -12.59 -11.99 -2.86
CA GLN A 45 -12.02 -13.12 -2.13
C GLN A 45 -10.53 -12.92 -1.85
N ASP A 46 -9.84 -12.11 -2.66
CA ASP A 46 -8.47 -11.68 -2.44
C ASP A 46 -8.39 -10.41 -1.56
N THR A 47 -8.74 -10.56 -0.28
CA THR A 47 -8.69 -9.45 0.69
C THR A 47 -7.28 -9.19 1.26
N GLU A 48 -6.32 -10.08 0.98
CA GLU A 48 -4.99 -10.08 1.60
C GLU A 48 -3.83 -9.93 0.60
N GLY A 49 -4.03 -10.27 -0.68
CA GLY A 49 -2.94 -10.34 -1.66
C GLY A 49 -2.46 -8.99 -2.18
N ASN A 50 -3.30 -7.95 -2.14
CA ASN A 50 -2.97 -6.64 -2.69
C ASN A 50 -3.37 -5.51 -1.74
N ASP A 51 -2.40 -4.95 -1.02
CA ASP A 51 -2.60 -3.73 -0.22
C ASP A 51 -3.00 -2.56 -1.14
N ALA A 52 -3.74 -1.58 -0.60
CA ALA A 52 -4.17 -0.39 -1.32
C ALA A 52 -2.99 0.35 -1.99
N SER A 53 -1.79 0.26 -1.39
CA SER A 53 -0.55 0.79 -1.94
C SER A 53 -0.15 0.16 -3.29
N PHE A 54 -0.40 -1.14 -3.51
CA PHE A 54 -0.15 -1.83 -4.78
C PHE A 54 -1.02 -1.26 -5.92
N PHE A 55 -2.32 -1.08 -5.67
CA PHE A 55 -3.22 -0.51 -6.67
C PHE A 55 -2.87 0.93 -7.01
N ALA A 56 -2.42 1.71 -6.02
CA ALA A 56 -1.90 3.07 -6.24
C ALA A 56 -0.63 3.05 -7.11
N ALA A 57 0.31 2.15 -6.84
CA ALA A 57 1.51 1.97 -7.65
C ALA A 57 1.17 1.64 -9.12
N CYS A 58 0.24 0.71 -9.33
CA CYS A 58 -0.27 0.35 -10.66
C CYS A 58 -0.90 1.55 -11.39
N ALA A 59 -1.70 2.36 -10.69
CA ALA A 59 -2.31 3.55 -11.27
C ALA A 59 -1.27 4.60 -11.68
N CYS A 60 -0.25 4.86 -10.85
CA CYS A 60 0.86 5.75 -11.17
C CYS A 60 1.66 5.25 -12.39
N ALA A 61 1.74 3.93 -12.56
CA ALA A 61 2.49 3.29 -13.62
C ALA A 61 1.71 3.04 -14.92
N ASN A 62 0.54 3.65 -15.10
CA ASN A 62 -0.34 3.47 -16.26
C ASN A 62 -0.90 2.03 -16.42
N GLY A 63 -0.79 1.19 -15.40
CA GLY A 63 -1.32 -0.16 -15.44
C GLY A 63 -0.53 -1.14 -14.56
N PRO A 64 -1.03 -2.38 -14.46
CA PRO A 64 -0.46 -3.39 -13.59
C PRO A 64 0.83 -4.00 -14.15
N ILE A 65 1.64 -4.59 -13.27
CA ILE A 65 2.93 -5.24 -13.58
C ILE A 65 2.83 -6.23 -14.75
N TRP A 66 1.80 -7.06 -14.84
CA TRP A 66 1.68 -8.04 -15.92
C TRP A 66 1.51 -7.41 -17.32
N GLN A 67 1.31 -6.09 -17.41
CA GLN A 67 1.28 -5.34 -18.67
C GLN A 67 2.61 -4.71 -19.08
N ILE A 68 3.71 -4.91 -18.33
CA ILE A 68 5.06 -4.38 -18.69
C ILE A 68 5.47 -4.82 -20.10
N LYS A 69 5.31 -6.10 -20.44
CA LYS A 69 5.67 -6.62 -21.78
C LYS A 69 4.85 -6.00 -22.91
N SER A 70 3.64 -5.52 -22.61
CA SER A 70 2.80 -4.82 -23.59
C SER A 70 3.15 -3.34 -23.74
N GLY A 71 4.09 -2.82 -22.94
CA GLY A 71 4.49 -1.41 -22.91
C GLY A 71 3.45 -0.47 -22.31
N LYS A 72 2.34 -0.99 -21.78
CA LYS A 72 1.27 -0.19 -21.17
C LYS A 72 1.60 0.21 -19.74
N SER A 73 2.40 -0.59 -19.04
CA SER A 73 2.81 -0.34 -17.66
C SER A 73 4.29 0.05 -17.58
N ASP A 74 4.60 1.04 -16.76
CA ASP A 74 5.92 1.69 -16.66
C ASP A 74 6.58 1.36 -15.31
N SER A 75 7.63 0.53 -15.35
CA SER A 75 8.37 0.12 -14.15
C SER A 75 9.09 1.28 -13.46
N SER A 76 9.59 2.26 -14.21
CA SER A 76 10.26 3.42 -13.62
C SER A 76 9.28 4.26 -12.80
N LYS A 77 8.02 4.37 -13.25
CA LYS A 77 6.98 5.08 -12.49
C LYS A 77 6.53 4.34 -11.23
N ARG A 78 6.51 2.99 -11.22
CA ARG A 78 6.26 2.24 -9.97
C ARG A 78 7.39 2.47 -8.99
N GLN A 79 8.64 2.40 -9.46
CA GLN A 79 9.80 2.70 -8.62
C GLN A 79 9.71 4.12 -8.03
N GLU A 80 9.43 5.13 -8.84
CA GLU A 80 9.25 6.52 -8.37
C GLU A 80 8.13 6.63 -7.33
N PHE A 81 7.02 5.92 -7.52
CA PHE A 81 5.94 5.85 -6.54
C PHE A 81 6.42 5.26 -5.21
N TRP A 82 7.13 4.12 -5.23
CA TRP A 82 7.61 3.49 -4.00
C TRP A 82 8.68 4.32 -3.29
N GLU A 83 9.57 4.98 -4.02
CA GLU A 83 10.54 5.92 -3.46
C GLU A 83 9.82 7.09 -2.77
N TRP A 84 8.83 7.70 -3.43
CA TRP A 84 8.03 8.75 -2.81
C TRP A 84 7.23 8.24 -1.61
N TRP A 85 6.61 7.07 -1.71
CA TRP A 85 5.79 6.48 -0.66
C TRP A 85 6.61 6.24 0.61
N LEU A 86 7.76 5.56 0.47
CA LEU A 86 8.64 5.19 1.57
C LEU A 86 9.38 6.39 2.18
N MET A 87 9.78 7.37 1.37
CA MET A 87 10.58 8.50 1.86
C MET A 87 9.75 9.70 2.34
N GLN A 88 8.58 9.94 1.73
CA GLN A 88 7.83 11.18 1.92
C GLN A 88 6.41 10.92 2.43
N ALA A 89 5.65 10.05 1.78
CA ALA A 89 4.23 9.87 2.09
C ALA A 89 4.01 9.33 3.52
N VAL A 90 4.79 8.32 3.92
CA VAL A 90 4.72 7.74 5.28
C VAL A 90 5.02 8.78 6.36
N THR A 91 6.08 9.57 6.16
CA THR A 91 6.48 10.63 7.11
C THR A 91 5.40 11.70 7.21
N ALA A 92 4.86 12.16 6.07
CA ALA A 92 3.82 13.18 6.04
C ALA A 92 2.52 12.70 6.71
N ALA A 93 2.14 11.44 6.50
CA ALA A 93 0.97 10.85 7.14
C ALA A 93 1.14 10.77 8.66
N TRP A 94 2.34 10.42 9.15
CA TRP A 94 2.63 10.40 10.58
C TRP A 94 2.50 11.78 11.24
N GLU A 95 3.10 12.81 10.63
CA GLU A 95 3.02 14.18 11.16
C GLU A 95 1.57 14.69 11.18
N ALA A 96 0.78 14.41 10.14
CA ALA A 96 -0.64 14.79 10.11
C ALA A 96 -1.47 14.18 11.25
N VAL A 97 -1.20 12.92 11.63
CA VAL A 97 -1.86 12.27 12.77
C VAL A 97 -1.42 12.91 14.09
N LYS A 98 -0.14 13.26 14.22
CA LYS A 98 0.40 13.92 15.41
C LYS A 98 -0.23 15.30 15.64
N GLU A 99 -0.31 16.11 14.60
CA GLU A 99 -0.97 17.44 14.65
C GLU A 99 -2.45 17.34 15.05
N GLN A 100 -3.19 16.37 14.52
CA GLN A 100 -4.58 16.14 14.92
C GLN A 100 -4.72 15.77 16.41
N LYS A 101 -3.80 14.94 16.94
CA LYS A 101 -3.81 14.61 18.38
C LYS A 101 -3.50 15.82 19.25
N GLU A 102 -2.63 16.73 18.82
CA GLU A 102 -2.34 17.98 19.55
C GLU A 102 -3.55 18.92 19.55
N PHE A 103 -4.28 19.02 18.43
CA PHE A 103 -5.47 19.87 18.31
C PHE A 103 -6.67 19.38 19.16
N VAL A 104 -6.83 18.06 19.34
CA VAL A 104 -7.91 17.46 20.14
C VAL A 104 -7.65 17.56 21.65
N ASN A 105 -6.41 17.82 22.07
CA ASN A 105 -6.02 17.96 23.48
C ASN A 105 -5.98 19.42 23.99
N LEU A 106 -6.44 20.38 23.19
CA LEU A 106 -6.64 21.80 23.53
C LEU A 106 -8.12 22.12 23.75
#